data_AF-A0A482J561-F1
#
_entry.id   AF-A0A482J561-F1
#
_cell.length_a   1.000
_cell.length_b   1.000
_cell.length_c   1.000
_cell.angle_alpha   90.00
_cell.angle_beta   90.00
_cell.angle_gamma   90.00
#
_symmetry.space_group_name_H-M   'P 1'
#
loop_
_entity.id
_entity.type
_entity.pdbx_description
1 polymer ?
#
loop_
_entity_poly.entity_id
_entity_poly.type
_entity_poly.pdbx_seq_one_letter_code
_entity_poly.pdbx_strand_id
1 'polypeptide(L)'
;MVRVTTSTDDRTTFSVLDPASCPKAPWPLVLAGTGKQLAAMGRDGELDMVGSSPEPPSRTRERKVAVDKRIYVAVTSTAAPPAEEVRCAAGVSFIPRTGAQYEIRYTRDETAQHCSARVLRLEPRGDGGANVAPEPTQLGFRALRSEYLCGAR
;
A
#
# COMPACT_ATOMS: atom_id res chain seq x y z
N MET A 1 9.05 7.98 1.34
CA MET A 1 9.15 6.50 1.40
C MET A 1 7.85 5.95 1.96
N VAL A 2 7.48 4.73 1.61
CA VAL A 2 6.20 4.12 2.01
C VAL A 2 6.45 2.71 2.51
N ARG A 3 5.98 2.41 3.73
CA ARG A 3 5.89 1.07 4.31
C ARG A 3 4.45 0.59 4.24
N VAL A 4 4.24 -0.68 3.92
CA VAL A 4 2.95 -1.34 4.01
C VAL A 4 2.90 -2.22 5.27
N THR A 5 1.84 -2.06 6.04
CA THR A 5 1.48 -2.91 7.17
C THR A 5 0.10 -3.50 6.91
N THR A 6 -0.02 -4.79 7.12
CA THR A 6 -1.24 -5.53 6.80
C THR A 6 -1.52 -6.54 7.88
N SER A 7 -2.75 -6.59 8.38
CA SER A 7 -3.16 -7.61 9.35
C SER A 7 -3.46 -8.97 8.69
N THR A 8 -2.98 -9.21 7.47
CA THR A 8 -3.47 -10.26 6.58
C THR A 8 -2.38 -11.21 6.11
N ASP A 9 -2.84 -12.38 5.67
CA ASP A 9 -2.09 -13.50 5.13
C ASP A 9 -1.79 -13.31 3.62
N ASP A 10 -1.34 -14.39 2.97
CA ASP A 10 -0.89 -14.34 1.59
C ASP A 10 -1.98 -14.19 0.51
N ARG A 11 -3.12 -13.60 0.87
CA ARG A 11 -4.32 -13.46 0.02
C ARG A 11 -4.66 -12.02 -0.34
N THR A 12 -3.80 -11.08 0.05
CA THR A 12 -3.97 -9.66 -0.21
C THR A 12 -2.97 -9.18 -1.27
N THR A 13 -3.48 -8.50 -2.28
CA THR A 13 -2.72 -7.88 -3.37
C THR A 13 -2.85 -6.36 -3.26
N PHE A 14 -1.71 -5.65 -3.33
CA PHE A 14 -1.64 -4.19 -3.34
C PHE A 14 -1.09 -3.70 -4.68
N SER A 15 -1.88 -2.86 -5.34
CA SER A 15 -1.51 -2.19 -6.58
C SER A 15 -1.28 -0.71 -6.28
N VAL A 16 -0.17 -0.15 -6.75
CA VAL A 16 0.00 1.30 -6.77
C VAL A 16 0.00 1.84 -8.18
N LEU A 17 -0.75 2.92 -8.32
CA LEU A 17 -0.93 3.63 -9.55
C LEU A 17 -0.46 5.06 -9.31
N ASP A 18 0.61 5.43 -10.00
CA ASP A 18 1.11 6.79 -10.09
C ASP A 18 0.68 7.36 -11.45
N PRO A 19 -0.31 8.30 -11.49
CA PRO A 19 -0.77 8.90 -12.74
C PRO A 19 0.35 9.61 -13.52
N ALA A 20 1.43 10.04 -12.85
CA ALA A 20 2.58 10.63 -13.52
C ALA A 20 3.33 9.63 -14.40
N SER A 21 3.08 8.33 -14.23
CA SER A 21 3.69 7.24 -15.02
C SER A 21 2.83 6.78 -16.22
N CYS A 22 1.66 7.39 -16.48
CA CYS A 22 0.85 7.11 -17.67
C CYS A 22 1.44 7.77 -18.94
N PRO A 23 1.43 7.12 -20.14
CA PRO A 23 0.76 5.85 -20.47
C PRO A 23 1.64 4.61 -20.29
N LYS A 24 2.87 4.74 -19.77
CA LYS A 24 3.88 3.69 -19.86
C LYS A 24 4.54 3.42 -18.51
N ALA A 25 3.99 2.46 -17.77
CA ALA A 25 4.79 1.60 -16.90
C ALA A 25 4.84 0.22 -17.57
N PRO A 26 6.01 -0.29 -17.99
CA PRO A 26 6.13 -1.59 -18.68
C PRO A 26 5.73 -2.78 -17.80
N TRP A 27 5.49 -2.57 -16.51
CA TRP A 27 5.10 -3.56 -15.52
C TRP A 27 4.18 -2.90 -14.48
N PRO A 28 3.22 -3.64 -13.89
CA PRO A 28 2.50 -3.16 -12.72
C PRO A 28 3.51 -2.83 -11.61
N LEU A 29 3.50 -1.60 -11.11
CA LEU A 29 4.24 -1.21 -9.91
C LEU A 29 3.52 -1.81 -8.70
N VAL A 30 3.76 -3.10 -8.47
CA VAL A 30 3.21 -3.83 -7.32
C VAL A 30 3.88 -3.26 -6.07
N LEU A 31 3.10 -2.53 -5.27
CA LEU A 31 3.58 -1.88 -4.04
C LEU A 31 3.76 -2.90 -2.92
N ALA A 32 2.90 -3.92 -2.91
CA ALA A 32 2.99 -5.08 -2.04
C ALA A 32 2.19 -6.24 -2.64
N GLY A 33 2.74 -7.44 -2.49
CA GLY A 33 2.10 -8.68 -2.88
C GLY A 33 2.52 -9.75 -1.89
N THR A 34 1.76 -10.82 -1.84
CA THR A 34 2.01 -11.94 -0.95
C THR A 34 2.23 -13.23 -1.75
N GLY A 35 2.94 -14.20 -1.18
CA GLY A 35 3.28 -15.45 -1.88
C GLY A 35 4.06 -15.26 -3.21
N LYS A 36 3.66 -15.97 -4.27
CA LYS A 36 4.39 -16.07 -5.56
C LYS A 36 4.50 -14.75 -6.35
N GLN A 37 3.70 -13.74 -6.01
CA GLN A 37 3.78 -12.40 -6.62
C GLN A 37 5.09 -11.67 -6.26
N LEU A 38 5.79 -12.12 -5.21
CA LEU A 38 7.05 -11.55 -4.71
C LEU A 38 8.28 -11.85 -5.58
N ALA A 39 8.31 -13.01 -6.25
CA ALA A 39 9.48 -13.43 -7.04
C ALA A 39 9.72 -12.54 -8.27
N ALA A 40 8.68 -11.86 -8.76
CA ALA A 40 8.74 -10.95 -9.91
C ALA A 40 9.26 -9.54 -9.58
N MET A 41 9.49 -9.20 -8.30
CA MET A 41 9.66 -7.81 -7.83
C MET A 41 11.10 -7.39 -7.46
N GLY A 42 12.08 -8.29 -7.53
CA GLY A 42 13.47 -7.99 -7.12
C GLY A 42 13.63 -7.69 -5.62
N ARG A 43 14.88 -7.62 -5.15
CA ARG A 43 15.24 -7.26 -3.76
C ARG A 43 15.64 -5.79 -3.70
N ASP A 44 14.67 -4.88 -3.53
CA ASP A 44 15.03 -3.56 -3.01
C ASP A 44 15.44 -3.72 -1.54
N GLY A 45 16.63 -3.20 -1.20
CA GLY A 45 17.17 -3.21 0.16
C GLY A 45 16.31 -2.40 1.13
N GLU A 46 16.61 -2.56 2.43
CA GLU A 46 15.98 -1.78 3.52
C GLU A 46 15.99 -0.28 3.18
N LEU A 47 14.85 0.40 3.36
CA LEU A 47 14.72 1.83 3.06
C LEU A 47 14.93 2.71 4.30
N ASP A 48 15.48 2.16 5.38
CA ASP A 48 15.78 2.84 6.65
C ASP A 48 14.61 3.69 7.16
N MET A 49 13.42 3.10 7.17
CA MET A 49 12.23 3.79 7.64
C MET A 49 12.23 3.95 9.17
N VAL A 50 11.68 5.07 9.64
CA VAL A 50 11.65 5.40 11.08
C VAL A 50 10.61 4.57 11.82
N GLY A 51 11.00 4.14 13.02
CA GLY A 51 10.20 3.27 13.86
C GLY A 51 10.12 1.83 13.34
N SER A 52 10.02 0.87 14.26
CA SER A 52 9.89 -0.54 13.91
C SER A 52 8.50 -0.85 13.33
N SER A 53 8.45 -1.71 12.31
CA SER A 53 7.19 -2.27 11.84
C SER A 53 6.61 -3.22 12.90
N PRO A 54 5.31 -3.18 13.19
CA PRO A 54 4.65 -4.21 14.00
C PRO A 54 4.55 -5.55 13.26
N GLU A 55 4.67 -5.56 11.93
CA GLU A 55 4.68 -6.78 11.11
C GLU A 55 6.10 -7.34 10.99
N PRO A 56 6.28 -8.67 10.92
CA PRO A 56 7.60 -9.26 10.70
C PRO A 56 8.21 -8.78 9.37
N PRO A 57 9.55 -8.72 9.24
CA PRO A 57 10.21 -8.23 8.02
C PRO A 57 9.77 -8.96 6.74
N SER A 58 9.43 -10.25 6.86
CA SER A 58 8.90 -11.05 5.74
C SER A 58 7.55 -10.56 5.20
N ARG A 59 6.80 -9.74 5.95
CA ARG A 59 5.49 -9.17 5.57
C ARG A 59 5.50 -7.66 5.38
N THR A 60 6.52 -6.99 5.90
CA THR A 60 6.74 -5.56 5.69
C THR A 60 7.33 -5.31 4.30
N ARG A 61 6.80 -4.33 3.58
CA ARG A 61 7.34 -3.92 2.27
C ARG A 61 7.52 -2.42 2.22
N GLU A 62 8.66 -1.99 1.71
CA GLU A 62 9.03 -0.57 1.65
C GLU A 62 9.35 -0.16 0.21
N ARG A 63 8.85 1.02 -0.22
CA ARG A 63 9.10 1.58 -1.56
C ARG A 63 9.28 3.10 -1.56
N LYS A 64 10.01 3.61 -2.55
CA LYS A 64 10.04 5.04 -2.91
C LYS A 64 8.85 5.35 -3.83
N VAL A 65 8.28 6.55 -3.71
CA VAL A 65 7.14 7.02 -4.50
C VAL A 65 7.42 8.43 -5.00
N ALA A 66 6.78 8.82 -6.11
CA ALA A 66 6.81 10.19 -6.59
C ALA A 66 6.22 11.15 -5.54
N VAL A 67 6.86 12.30 -5.39
CA VAL A 67 6.43 13.35 -4.47
C VAL A 67 5.57 14.38 -5.19
N ASP A 68 4.77 15.12 -4.42
CA ASP A 68 3.97 16.27 -4.86
C ASP A 68 2.90 15.96 -5.93
N LYS A 69 2.66 14.68 -6.19
CA LYS A 69 1.58 14.16 -7.05
C LYS A 69 0.73 13.16 -6.27
N ARG A 70 -0.57 13.13 -6.59
CA ARG A 70 -1.48 12.18 -5.95
C ARG A 70 -1.19 10.78 -6.46
N ILE A 71 -0.85 9.88 -5.55
CA ILE A 71 -0.71 8.45 -5.83
C ILE A 71 -1.95 7.71 -5.33
N TYR A 72 -2.24 6.57 -5.94
CA TYR A 72 -3.39 5.74 -5.60
C TYR A 72 -2.93 4.34 -5.22
N VAL A 73 -3.39 3.87 -4.07
CA VAL A 73 -3.13 2.52 -3.56
C VAL A 73 -4.46 1.78 -3.59
N ALA A 74 -4.55 0.74 -4.40
CA ALA A 74 -5.68 -0.18 -4.42
C ALA A 74 -5.28 -1.49 -3.75
N VAL A 75 -6.14 -1.99 -2.87
CA VAL A 75 -5.95 -3.24 -2.14
C VAL A 75 -7.11 -4.15 -2.44
N THR A 76 -6.80 -5.38 -2.84
CA THR A 76 -7.80 -6.44 -3.03
C THR A 76 -7.39 -7.62 -2.17
N SER A 77 -8.36 -8.24 -1.49
CA SER A 77 -8.12 -9.42 -0.69
C SER A 77 -9.21 -10.44 -0.94
N THR A 78 -8.84 -11.72 -0.93
CA THR A 78 -9.75 -12.85 -1.07
C THR A 78 -9.87 -13.59 0.26
N ALA A 79 -11.05 -14.11 0.59
CA ALA A 79 -11.23 -14.90 1.80
C ALA A 79 -10.48 -16.24 1.72
N ALA A 80 -10.31 -16.90 2.87
CA ALA A 80 -9.75 -18.24 2.92
C ALA A 80 -10.71 -19.27 2.30
N PRO A 81 -10.20 -20.39 1.76
CA PRO A 81 -11.01 -21.56 1.46
C PRO A 81 -11.87 -21.94 2.68
N PRO A 82 -13.14 -22.30 2.47
CA PRO A 82 -13.79 -22.54 1.17
C PRO A 82 -14.44 -21.30 0.51
N ALA A 83 -14.40 -20.12 1.12
CA ALA A 83 -15.18 -18.94 0.69
C ALA A 83 -14.45 -18.02 -0.30
N GLU A 84 -13.63 -18.58 -1.20
CA GLU A 84 -12.74 -17.81 -2.09
C GLU A 84 -13.47 -16.82 -3.01
N GLU A 85 -14.77 -16.99 -3.23
CA GLU A 85 -15.62 -16.03 -3.93
C GLU A 85 -15.79 -14.68 -3.19
N VAL A 86 -15.59 -14.64 -1.87
CA VAL A 86 -15.71 -13.41 -1.10
C VAL A 86 -14.45 -12.57 -1.27
N ARG A 87 -14.64 -11.35 -1.78
CA ARG A 87 -13.57 -10.40 -2.06
C ARG A 87 -13.83 -9.08 -1.36
N CYS A 88 -12.80 -8.56 -0.72
CA CYS A 88 -12.79 -7.18 -0.28
C CYS A 88 -11.89 -6.33 -1.16
N ALA A 89 -12.36 -5.12 -1.46
CA ALA A 89 -11.56 -4.09 -2.09
C ALA A 89 -11.64 -2.81 -1.26
N ALA A 90 -10.48 -2.21 -1.03
CA ALA A 90 -10.34 -0.90 -0.44
C ALA A 90 -9.22 -0.16 -1.15
N GLY A 91 -9.27 1.16 -1.13
CA GLY A 91 -8.17 1.94 -1.62
C GLY A 91 -8.11 3.30 -0.98
N VAL A 92 -6.91 3.88 -1.09
CA VAL A 92 -6.59 5.17 -0.52
C VAL A 92 -5.66 5.89 -1.47
N SER A 93 -5.90 7.18 -1.66
CA SER A 93 -5.01 8.06 -2.41
C SER A 93 -4.49 9.16 -1.48
N PHE A 94 -3.29 9.65 -1.73
CA PHE A 94 -2.71 10.75 -0.96
C PHE A 94 -1.62 11.44 -1.78
N ILE A 95 -1.14 12.59 -1.32
CA ILE A 95 -0.05 13.34 -1.96
C ILE A 95 1.20 13.19 -1.08
N PRO A 96 2.19 12.38 -1.50
CA PRO A 96 3.45 12.23 -0.76
C PRO A 96 4.25 13.54 -0.80
N ARG A 97 4.92 13.90 0.29
CA ARG A 97 5.81 15.06 0.38
C ARG A 97 7.27 14.62 0.38
N THR A 98 8.13 15.49 -0.11
CA THR A 98 9.59 15.30 -0.05
C THR A 98 10.06 15.09 1.38
N GLY A 99 10.94 14.11 1.59
CA GLY A 99 11.51 13.76 2.90
C GLY A 99 10.54 13.05 3.85
N ALA A 100 9.26 12.93 3.51
CA ALA A 100 8.27 12.29 4.38
C ALA A 100 8.27 10.76 4.24
N GLN A 101 7.84 10.12 5.32
CA GLN A 101 7.69 8.68 5.44
C GLN A 101 6.23 8.34 5.74
N TYR A 102 5.73 7.29 5.11
CA TYR A 102 4.32 6.93 5.17
C TYR A 102 4.14 5.46 5.51
N GLU A 103 3.09 5.16 6.27
CA GLU A 103 2.63 3.81 6.52
C GLU A 103 1.22 3.64 5.97
N ILE A 104 1.03 2.66 5.10
CA ILE A 104 -0.29 2.22 4.65
C ILE A 104 -0.72 1.09 5.57
N ARG A 105 -1.84 1.30 6.28
CA ARG A 105 -2.47 0.26 7.11
C ARG A 105 -3.67 -0.30 6.36
N TYR A 106 -3.59 -1.58 6.03
CA TYR A 106 -4.74 -2.36 5.56
C TYR A 106 -5.25 -3.28 6.67
N THR A 107 -6.56 -3.28 6.86
CA THR A 107 -7.24 -4.19 7.79
C THR A 107 -8.43 -4.81 7.08
N ARG A 108 -8.68 -6.09 7.36
CA ARG A 108 -9.90 -6.79 6.95
C ARG A 108 -10.44 -7.64 8.10
N ASP A 109 -11.73 -7.96 8.03
CA ASP A 109 -12.30 -9.02 8.85
C ASP A 109 -11.91 -10.43 8.34
N GLU A 110 -12.14 -11.44 9.17
CA GLU A 110 -11.74 -12.83 8.89
C GLU A 110 -12.43 -13.39 7.64
N THR A 111 -13.66 -12.92 7.34
CA THR A 111 -14.47 -13.34 6.19
C THR A 111 -14.17 -12.55 4.92
N ALA A 112 -13.29 -11.54 4.98
CA ALA A 112 -13.04 -10.60 3.88
C ALA A 112 -14.31 -9.89 3.35
N GLN A 113 -15.32 -9.68 4.21
CA GLN A 113 -16.53 -8.92 3.88
C GLN A 113 -16.29 -7.41 4.03
N HIS A 114 -15.52 -7.03 5.06
CA HIS A 114 -15.17 -5.66 5.36
C HIS A 114 -13.66 -5.48 5.34
N CYS A 115 -13.21 -4.42 4.69
CA CYS A 115 -11.82 -4.00 4.73
C CYS A 115 -11.70 -2.49 4.59
N SER A 116 -10.58 -1.97 5.08
CA SER A 116 -10.25 -0.56 4.98
C SER A 116 -8.76 -0.39 4.74
N ALA A 117 -8.42 0.70 4.08
CA ALA A 117 -7.05 1.15 3.87
C ALA A 117 -6.94 2.60 4.33
N ARG A 118 -5.88 2.93 5.07
CA ARG A 118 -5.58 4.30 5.51
C ARG A 118 -4.11 4.60 5.36
N VAL A 119 -3.80 5.89 5.19
CA VAL A 119 -2.43 6.38 5.11
C VAL A 119 -2.10 7.15 6.38
N LEU A 120 -0.94 6.83 6.93
CA LEU A 120 -0.38 7.47 8.11
C LEU A 120 0.97 8.06 7.74
N ARG A 121 1.28 9.21 8.31
CA ARG A 121 2.62 9.81 8.25
C ARG A 121 3.42 9.34 9.46
N LEU A 122 4.64 8.92 9.19
CA LEU A 122 5.62 8.56 10.20
C LEU A 122 6.54 9.75 10.45
N GLU A 123 6.62 10.17 11.70
CA GLU A 123 7.47 11.26 12.14
C GLU A 123 8.53 10.70 13.11
N PRO A 124 9.83 10.84 12.80
CA PRO A 124 10.89 10.31 13.64
C PRO A 124 10.79 10.83 15.08
N ARG A 125 11.00 9.93 16.04
CA ARG A 125 11.15 10.28 17.46
C ARG A 125 12.61 10.09 17.86
N GLY A 126 13.08 10.90 18.81
CA GLY A 126 14.49 10.91 19.25
C GLY A 126 14.98 9.62 19.91
N ASP A 127 14.08 8.68 20.20
CA ASP A 127 14.36 7.35 20.76
C ASP A 127 14.42 6.24 19.70
N GLY A 128 14.45 6.60 18.42
CA GLY A 128 14.42 5.63 17.30
C GLY A 128 13.01 5.13 16.95
N GLY A 129 11.98 5.57 17.69
CA GLY A 129 10.59 5.33 17.37
C GLY A 129 10.05 6.26 16.27
N ALA A 130 8.74 6.15 16.02
CA ALA A 130 8.01 7.06 15.16
C ALA A 130 6.68 7.46 15.78
N ASN A 131 6.38 8.75 15.76
CA ASN A 131 5.01 9.23 15.94
C ASN A 131 4.22 8.94 14.68
N VAL A 132 2.96 8.57 14.84
CA VAL A 132 2.08 8.18 13.75
C VAL A 132 0.88 9.12 13.72
N ALA A 133 0.71 9.83 12.60
CA ALA A 133 -0.40 10.76 12.41
C ALA A 133 -1.20 10.41 11.14
N PRO A 134 -2.52 10.66 11.09
CA PRO A 134 -3.28 10.56 9.84
C PRO A 134 -2.69 11.46 8.75
N GLU A 135 -2.54 10.94 7.52
CA GLU A 135 -2.15 11.78 6.39
C GLU A 135 -3.34 12.64 5.95
N PRO A 136 -3.26 13.99 6.04
CA PRO A 136 -4.41 14.87 5.82
C PRO A 136 -4.89 14.90 4.36
N THR A 137 -4.04 14.58 3.39
CA THR A 137 -4.42 14.58 1.96
C THR A 137 -5.11 13.29 1.52
N GLN A 138 -5.31 12.36 2.45
CA GLN A 138 -5.83 11.04 2.13
C GLN A 138 -7.30 11.08 1.70
N LEU A 139 -7.63 10.32 0.66
CA LEU A 139 -9.00 10.10 0.20
C LEU A 139 -9.23 8.60 0.00
N GLY A 140 -10.23 8.06 0.67
CA GLY A 140 -10.62 6.66 0.55
C GLY A 140 -11.50 6.39 -0.68
N PHE A 141 -11.39 5.19 -1.24
CA PHE A 141 -12.24 4.70 -2.33
C PHE A 141 -12.42 3.18 -2.23
N ARG A 142 -13.42 2.61 -2.90
CA ARG A 142 -13.75 1.18 -2.79
C ARG A 142 -12.94 0.31 -3.76
N ALA A 143 -12.73 0.77 -4.99
CA ALA A 143 -11.92 0.09 -5.98
C ALA A 143 -11.47 1.09 -7.04
N LEU A 144 -10.30 0.87 -7.62
CA LEU A 144 -9.79 1.68 -8.72
C LEU A 144 -9.23 0.74 -9.77
N ARG A 145 -9.82 0.78 -10.96
CA ARG A 145 -9.25 0.10 -12.12
C ARG A 145 -8.16 1.00 -12.71
N SER A 146 -7.03 0.40 -13.05
CA SER A 146 -5.91 1.07 -13.71
C SER A 146 -6.35 1.85 -14.95
N GLU A 147 -7.29 1.30 -15.72
CA GLU A 147 -7.82 1.94 -16.93
C GLU A 147 -8.44 3.31 -16.66
N TYR A 148 -9.12 3.51 -15.53
CA TYR A 148 -9.81 4.77 -15.21
C TYR A 148 -8.84 5.90 -14.82
N LEU A 149 -7.60 5.57 -14.44
CA LEU A 149 -6.60 6.58 -14.09
C LEU A 149 -5.79 7.06 -15.29
N CYS A 150 -5.43 6.16 -16.22
CA CYS A 150 -4.67 6.53 -17.41
C CYS A 150 -5.54 6.92 -18.61
N GLY A 151 -6.84 6.55 -18.61
CA GLY A 151 -7.79 6.84 -19.70
C GLY A 151 -8.60 8.14 -19.53
N ALA A 152 -8.52 8.81 -18.39
CA ALA A 152 -9.24 10.07 -18.13
C ALA A 152 -8.51 11.33 -18.65
N ARG A 153 -7.74 11.20 -19.74
CA ARG A 153 -6.96 12.29 -20.34
C ARG A 153 -7.44 12.60 -21.75
#